data_AF-A0A7S2KGX0-F1
#
_entry.id   AF-A0A7S2KGX0-F1
#
_cell.length_a   1.000
_cell.length_b   1.000
_cell.length_c   1.000
_cell.angle_alpha   90.00
_cell.angle_beta   90.00
_cell.angle_gamma   90.00
#
_symmetry.space_group_name_H-M   'P 1'
#
loop_
_entity.id
_entity.type
_entity.pdbx_description
1 polymer ?
#
loop_
_entity_poly.entity_id
_entity_poly.type
_entity_poly.pdbx_seq_one_letter_code
_entity_poly.pdbx_strand_id
1 'polypeptide(L)'
;QPMAKHNVISVEIKPKAGYITSSPLVPPKNRCKYNRTRYSLQQQLMQLGHVQKGWRRKIDQQDDSEIQNSKPFTPSNYSPLDLFSGNISQIQTALTDLSNHMQNNFRVSSNGTQIFGEDISPLEGESKDILDTLVRQCRSIASNKHDENKSDDTILLDFICSVVSKVLNREELLRNLLSMQLLDVIDGDGAIRVYERLVYLCDGSNSKAEELLDEAMLCVEEVMTERSKPPRLRGNNLAISPYALPHCSILHKLIEEMDSFQSHLESDVNSSHELCIQLVDQLSQEGCIYLLQNWLLSLAMCDV
;
A
#
# COMPACT_ATOMS: atom_id res chain seq x y z
N GLN A 1 30.77 28.22 -22.01
CA GLN A 1 29.30 28.19 -21.81
C GLN A 1 29.05 27.60 -20.42
N PRO A 2 28.31 28.27 -19.52
CA PRO A 2 27.88 27.59 -18.31
C PRO A 2 26.89 26.49 -18.72
N MET A 3 27.12 25.25 -18.25
CA MET A 3 26.15 24.17 -18.45
C MET A 3 24.80 24.64 -17.93
N ALA A 4 23.75 24.54 -18.75
CA ALA A 4 22.40 24.84 -18.30
C ALA A 4 22.12 23.97 -17.07
N LYS A 5 21.85 24.60 -15.91
CA LYS A 5 21.44 23.86 -14.72
C LYS A 5 20.14 23.12 -15.07
N HIS A 6 20.21 21.80 -15.14
CA HIS A 6 19.02 20.98 -15.27
C HIS A 6 18.23 21.07 -13.97
N ASN A 7 16.94 21.36 -14.08
CA ASN A 7 16.05 21.35 -12.93
C ASN A 7 15.56 19.93 -12.73
N VAL A 8 15.77 19.36 -11.54
CA VAL A 8 15.33 18.00 -11.20
C VAL A 8 14.13 18.09 -10.28
N ILE A 9 13.00 17.57 -10.72
CA ILE A 9 11.80 17.40 -9.89
C ILE A 9 11.75 15.94 -9.43
N SER A 10 11.67 15.75 -8.13
CA SER A 10 11.45 14.44 -7.49
C SER A 10 10.07 14.44 -6.85
N VAL A 11 9.34 13.33 -7.02
CA VAL A 11 8.02 13.13 -6.43
C VAL A 11 8.06 11.86 -5.60
N GLU A 12 7.72 11.99 -4.32
CA GLU A 12 7.61 10.86 -3.38
C GLU A 12 6.13 10.56 -3.17
N ILE A 13 5.75 9.30 -3.32
CA ILE A 13 4.38 8.82 -3.15
C ILE A 13 4.43 7.62 -2.23
N LYS A 14 3.66 7.67 -1.14
CA LYS A 14 3.36 6.49 -0.30
C LYS A 14 2.02 5.91 -0.72
N PRO A 15 1.98 4.86 -1.56
CA PRO A 15 0.78 4.48 -2.31
C PRO A 15 -0.27 3.73 -1.47
N LYS A 16 0.12 3.16 -0.33
CA LYS A 16 -0.75 2.33 0.52
C LYS A 16 -1.19 1.03 -0.17
N ALA A 17 -2.03 0.24 0.51
CA ALA A 17 -2.57 -1.02 -0.02
C ALA A 17 -3.58 -0.76 -1.15
N GLY A 18 -3.25 -1.21 -2.36
CA GLY A 18 -4.02 -1.09 -3.60
C GLY A 18 -5.10 -2.15 -3.80
N TYR A 19 -5.55 -2.80 -2.73
CA TYR A 19 -6.53 -3.88 -2.77
C TYR A 19 -7.54 -3.77 -1.62
N ILE A 20 -8.64 -4.48 -1.78
CA ILE A 20 -9.60 -4.78 -0.71
C ILE A 20 -9.36 -6.24 -0.32
N THR A 21 -9.39 -6.54 0.99
CA THR A 21 -9.23 -7.93 1.42
C THR A 21 -10.35 -8.81 0.88
N SER A 22 -9.97 -10.02 0.53
CA SER A 22 -10.86 -11.09 0.09
C SER A 22 -10.60 -12.37 0.89
N SER A 23 -10.00 -12.25 2.08
CA SER A 23 -9.71 -13.39 2.95
C SER A 23 -10.98 -13.91 3.62
N PRO A 24 -11.34 -15.19 3.48
CA PRO A 24 -12.45 -15.78 4.23
C PRO A 24 -12.18 -15.84 5.74
N LEU A 25 -10.94 -15.62 6.18
CA LEU A 25 -10.57 -15.60 7.60
C LEU A 25 -10.98 -14.31 8.32
N VAL A 26 -11.52 -13.31 7.61
CA VAL A 26 -12.07 -12.11 8.27
C VAL A 26 -13.34 -12.48 9.06
N PRO A 27 -13.36 -12.27 10.38
CA PRO A 27 -14.49 -12.67 11.23
C PRO A 27 -15.72 -11.81 10.94
N PRO A 28 -16.94 -12.30 11.25
CA PRO A 28 -18.20 -11.58 11.00
C PRO A 28 -18.20 -10.11 11.47
N LYS A 29 -17.61 -9.83 12.63
CA LYS A 29 -17.52 -8.48 13.20
C LYS A 29 -16.67 -7.49 12.39
N ASN A 30 -15.78 -7.98 11.51
CA ASN A 30 -14.82 -7.16 10.76
C ASN A 30 -15.14 -7.11 9.25
N ARG A 31 -16.27 -7.66 8.79
CA ARG A 31 -16.60 -7.78 7.36
C ARG A 31 -16.83 -6.47 6.61
N CYS A 32 -16.83 -5.33 7.30
CA CYS A 32 -16.72 -4.03 6.62
C CYS A 32 -15.47 -3.93 5.73
N LYS A 33 -14.44 -4.73 6.03
CA LYS A 33 -13.19 -4.82 5.27
C LYS A 33 -13.37 -5.37 3.85
N TYR A 34 -14.45 -6.11 3.56
CA TYR A 34 -14.73 -6.58 2.20
C TYR A 34 -15.24 -5.49 1.24
N ASN A 35 -15.59 -4.32 1.76
CA ASN A 35 -16.18 -3.24 0.96
C ASN A 35 -15.35 -1.95 1.02
N ARG A 36 -14.28 -1.92 1.81
CA ARG A 36 -13.54 -0.70 2.11
C ARG A 36 -12.05 -0.97 2.22
N THR A 37 -11.25 -0.11 1.60
CA THR A 37 -9.79 -0.16 1.73
C THR A 37 -9.37 0.12 3.16
N ARG A 38 -8.24 -0.47 3.56
CA ARG A 38 -7.58 -0.16 4.84
C ARG A 38 -7.33 1.34 5.01
N TYR A 39 -6.92 2.02 3.93
CA TYR A 39 -6.70 3.48 3.95
C TYR A 39 -7.96 4.25 4.30
N SER A 40 -9.09 3.96 3.65
CA SER A 40 -10.35 4.67 3.89
C SER A 40 -10.89 4.44 5.30
N LEU A 41 -10.73 3.22 5.85
CA LEU A 41 -11.09 2.91 7.23
C LEU A 41 -10.20 3.69 8.21
N GLN A 42 -8.89 3.74 7.96
CA GLN A 42 -7.94 4.46 8.80
C GLN A 42 -8.21 5.98 8.80
N GLN A 43 -8.47 6.59 7.64
CA GLN A 43 -8.82 8.02 7.54
C GLN A 43 -10.07 8.33 8.37
N GLN A 44 -11.11 7.49 8.31
CA GLN A 44 -12.32 7.69 9.09
C GLN A 44 -12.08 7.51 10.60
N LEU A 45 -11.31 6.49 11.00
CA LEU A 45 -10.97 6.29 12.41
C LEU A 45 -10.14 7.45 12.97
N MET A 46 -9.26 8.04 12.16
CA MET A 46 -8.51 9.25 12.54
C MET A 46 -9.43 10.47 12.68
N GLN A 47 -10.36 10.67 11.74
CA GLN A 47 -11.34 11.74 11.82
C GLN A 47 -12.24 11.62 13.06
N LEU A 48 -12.62 10.40 13.44
CA LEU A 48 -13.41 10.13 14.64
C LEU A 48 -12.59 10.16 15.95
N GLY A 49 -11.26 10.35 15.86
CA GLY A 49 -10.37 10.38 17.04
C GLY A 49 -10.09 9.00 17.66
N HIS A 50 -10.47 7.91 17.01
CA HIS A 50 -10.18 6.55 17.47
C HIS A 50 -8.71 6.15 17.23
N VAL A 51 -8.05 6.79 16.26
CA VAL A 51 -6.64 6.57 15.92
C VAL A 51 -5.94 7.93 15.82
N GLN A 52 -4.78 8.08 16.45
CA GLN A 52 -3.97 9.30 16.36
C GLN A 52 -2.96 9.21 15.19
N LYS A 53 -2.52 10.36 14.67
CA LYS A 53 -1.42 10.43 13.68
C LYS A 53 -0.07 10.11 14.34
N GLY A 54 0.69 9.19 13.73
CA GLY A 54 2.05 8.81 14.14
C GLY A 54 2.12 7.81 15.30
N TRP A 55 3.31 7.23 15.51
CA TRP A 55 3.64 6.43 16.71
C TRP A 55 3.79 7.35 17.93
N ARG A 56 2.74 8.08 18.33
CA ARG A 56 2.76 8.72 19.65
C ARG A 56 2.54 7.64 20.69
N ARG A 57 3.61 7.29 21.42
CA ARG A 57 3.48 6.74 22.77
C ARG A 57 2.46 7.62 23.48
N LYS A 58 1.48 6.99 24.12
CA LYS A 58 0.78 7.63 25.23
C LYS A 58 1.89 8.14 26.16
N ILE A 59 2.17 9.44 26.12
CA ILE A 59 2.89 10.07 27.20
C ILE A 59 1.86 10.02 28.33
N ASP A 60 2.18 9.23 29.35
CA ASP A 60 1.39 9.14 30.56
C ASP A 60 1.10 10.56 31.07
N GLN A 61 -0.20 10.82 31.28
CA GLN A 61 -0.76 11.84 32.15
C GLN A 61 0.14 13.03 32.49
N GLN A 62 -0.02 14.16 31.79
CA GLN A 62 -0.13 15.48 32.43
C GLN A 62 -0.50 16.57 31.43
N ASP A 63 -1.45 17.40 31.84
CA ASP A 63 -1.95 18.64 31.24
C ASP A 63 -2.87 18.55 30.00
N ASP A 64 -4.18 18.43 30.30
CA ASP A 64 -5.32 18.67 29.39
C ASP A 64 -5.43 20.14 28.89
N SER A 65 -4.48 21.01 29.23
CA SER A 65 -4.54 22.45 28.94
C SER A 65 -3.93 22.86 27.60
N GLU A 66 -3.17 21.99 26.91
CA GLU A 66 -2.53 22.31 25.61
C GLU A 66 -3.16 21.61 24.38
N ILE A 67 -4.19 20.78 24.55
CA ILE A 67 -4.82 20.03 23.44
C ILE A 67 -5.70 20.94 22.54
N GLN A 68 -5.96 22.19 22.93
CA GLN A 68 -6.89 23.08 22.20
C GLN A 68 -6.35 23.73 20.91
N ASN A 69 -5.07 23.54 20.55
CA ASN A 69 -4.48 24.18 19.36
C ASN A 69 -4.08 23.20 18.23
N SER A 70 -4.47 21.93 18.30
CA SER A 70 -4.21 21.00 17.18
C SER A 70 -5.23 21.20 16.05
N LYS A 71 -4.74 21.53 14.85
CA LYS A 71 -5.54 21.63 13.62
C LYS A 71 -6.39 20.35 13.47
N PRO A 72 -7.72 20.47 13.24
CA PRO A 72 -8.58 19.30 13.12
C PRO A 72 -8.11 18.41 11.96
N PHE A 73 -8.13 17.10 12.16
CA PHE A 73 -7.75 16.14 11.12
C PHE A 73 -8.70 16.26 9.92
N THR A 74 -8.15 16.57 8.75
CA THR A 74 -8.88 16.57 7.49
C THR A 74 -8.62 15.25 6.76
N PRO A 75 -9.64 14.41 6.53
CA PRO A 75 -9.47 13.16 5.79
C PRO A 75 -9.13 13.45 4.32
N SER A 76 -8.27 12.61 3.75
CA SER A 76 -7.99 12.64 2.32
C SER A 76 -9.02 11.83 1.53
N ASN A 77 -9.41 12.33 0.36
CA ASN A 77 -10.24 11.60 -0.60
C ASN A 77 -9.44 10.59 -1.44
N TYR A 78 -8.11 10.56 -1.28
CA TYR A 78 -7.22 9.66 -2.01
C TYR A 78 -7.68 8.19 -1.90
N SER A 79 -7.76 7.53 -3.04
CA SER A 79 -8.07 6.11 -3.16
C SER A 79 -6.86 5.35 -3.71
N PRO A 80 -6.26 4.43 -2.93
CA PRO A 80 -5.25 3.53 -3.46
C PRO A 80 -5.75 2.70 -4.64
N LEU A 81 -7.03 2.31 -4.66
CA LEU A 81 -7.58 1.53 -5.79
C LEU A 81 -7.51 2.31 -7.10
N ASP A 82 -7.71 3.62 -7.05
CA ASP A 82 -7.62 4.47 -8.24
C ASP A 82 -6.17 4.59 -8.72
N LEU A 83 -5.20 4.68 -7.80
CA LEU A 83 -3.77 4.70 -8.14
C LEU A 83 -3.33 3.38 -8.79
N PHE A 84 -3.76 2.24 -8.24
CA PHE A 84 -3.37 0.90 -8.72
C PHE A 84 -4.25 0.35 -9.86
N SER A 85 -5.22 1.13 -10.34
CA SER A 85 -6.21 0.70 -11.34
C SER A 85 -5.64 0.34 -12.72
N GLY A 86 -4.47 0.85 -13.07
CA GLY A 86 -3.95 0.83 -14.43
C GLY A 86 -4.73 1.70 -15.42
N ASN A 87 -5.70 2.49 -14.94
CA ASN A 87 -6.46 3.44 -15.73
C ASN A 87 -5.92 4.85 -15.52
N ILE A 88 -5.45 5.48 -16.60
CA ILE A 88 -4.84 6.82 -16.55
C ILE A 88 -5.74 7.88 -15.89
N SER A 89 -7.05 7.83 -16.12
CA SER A 89 -7.98 8.80 -15.54
C SER A 89 -8.10 8.62 -14.03
N GLN A 90 -8.16 7.39 -13.55
CA GLN A 90 -8.21 7.08 -12.12
C GLN A 90 -6.88 7.41 -11.43
N ILE A 91 -5.75 7.09 -12.06
CA ILE A 91 -4.42 7.50 -11.56
C ILE A 91 -4.33 9.02 -11.42
N GLN A 92 -4.85 9.77 -12.40
CA GLN A 92 -4.90 11.24 -12.33
C GLN A 92 -5.77 11.74 -11.18
N THR A 93 -6.96 11.16 -10.99
CA THR A 93 -7.81 11.46 -9.84
C THR A 93 -7.08 11.20 -8.53
N ALA A 94 -6.44 10.05 -8.38
CA ALA A 94 -5.70 9.69 -7.17
C ALA A 94 -4.58 10.68 -6.84
N LEU A 95 -3.81 11.11 -7.84
CA LEU A 95 -2.75 12.12 -7.68
C LEU A 95 -3.31 13.52 -7.36
N THR A 96 -4.50 13.84 -7.89
CA THR A 96 -5.18 15.11 -7.59
C THR A 96 -5.68 15.14 -6.16
N ASP A 97 -6.25 14.04 -5.67
CA ASP A 97 -6.68 13.92 -4.28
C ASP A 97 -5.49 13.95 -3.31
N LEU A 98 -4.37 13.32 -3.68
CA LEU A 98 -3.11 13.46 -2.96
C LEU A 98 -2.60 14.90 -2.95
N SER A 99 -2.63 15.63 -4.06
CA SER A 99 -2.17 17.03 -4.07
C SER A 99 -3.07 17.95 -3.23
N ASN A 100 -4.37 17.65 -3.14
CA ASN A 100 -5.30 18.42 -2.30
C ASN A 100 -5.10 18.14 -0.80
N HIS A 101 -4.75 16.91 -0.42
CA HIS A 101 -4.52 16.49 0.96
C HIS A 101 -3.29 15.57 1.06
N MET A 102 -2.09 16.18 1.02
CA MET A 102 -0.82 15.47 0.87
C MET A 102 -0.49 14.54 2.03
N GLN A 103 -0.77 14.96 3.27
CA GLN A 103 -0.46 14.21 4.49
C GLN A 103 1.00 13.66 4.44
N ASN A 104 1.23 12.42 4.87
CA ASN A 104 2.50 11.73 4.67
C ASN A 104 2.52 10.88 3.38
N ASN A 105 1.60 11.15 2.45
CA ASN A 105 1.40 10.34 1.24
C ASN A 105 1.99 10.97 -0.03
N PHE A 106 2.25 12.28 -0.04
CA PHE A 106 2.72 12.98 -1.22
C PHE A 106 3.72 14.08 -0.86
N ARG A 107 4.88 14.09 -1.53
CA ARG A 107 5.87 15.17 -1.43
C ARG A 107 6.46 15.46 -2.79
N VAL A 108 6.83 16.72 -3.00
CA VAL A 108 7.53 17.14 -4.21
C VAL A 108 8.76 17.95 -3.82
N SER A 109 9.89 17.65 -4.45
CA SER A 109 11.16 18.34 -4.25
C SER A 109 11.75 18.84 -5.56
N SER A 110 12.34 20.02 -5.53
CA SER A 110 13.09 20.64 -6.64
C SER A 110 14.56 20.73 -6.26
N ASN A 111 15.44 20.08 -7.04
CA ASN A 111 16.89 20.01 -6.81
C ASN A 111 17.27 19.58 -5.36
N GLY A 112 16.49 18.67 -4.78
CA GLY A 112 16.71 18.15 -3.43
C GLY A 112 16.04 18.96 -2.30
N THR A 113 15.41 20.09 -2.60
CA THR A 113 14.66 20.89 -1.62
C THR A 113 13.16 20.63 -1.76
N GLN A 114 12.48 20.25 -0.67
CA GLN A 114 11.03 20.02 -0.69
C GLN A 114 10.28 21.33 -0.92
N ILE A 115 9.41 21.35 -1.92
CA ILE A 115 8.58 22.50 -2.33
C ILE A 115 7.08 22.28 -2.06
N PHE A 116 6.63 21.02 -1.95
CA PHE A 116 5.26 20.68 -1.56
C PHE A 116 5.21 19.54 -0.53
N GLY A 117 4.33 19.65 0.47
CA GLY A 117 4.03 18.62 1.48
C GLY A 117 2.95 19.07 2.47
N GLU A 118 2.66 18.25 3.51
CA GLU A 118 1.57 18.48 4.49
C GLU A 118 1.51 19.92 5.04
N ASP A 119 2.66 20.50 5.35
CA ASP A 119 2.79 21.87 5.87
C ASP A 119 3.86 22.68 5.10
N ILE A 120 4.14 22.31 3.86
CA ILE A 120 5.16 22.94 3.01
C ILE A 120 4.52 23.43 1.71
N SER A 121 4.70 24.71 1.44
CA SER A 121 4.37 25.36 0.18
C SER A 121 5.60 26.07 -0.40
N PRO A 122 5.66 26.30 -1.71
CA PRO A 122 6.74 27.02 -2.36
C PRO A 122 6.84 28.46 -1.86
N LEU A 123 8.02 29.05 -1.99
CA LEU A 123 8.20 30.49 -1.75
C LEU A 123 7.50 31.31 -2.85
N GLU A 124 7.16 32.56 -2.55
CA GLU A 124 6.51 33.45 -3.52
C GLU A 124 7.34 33.57 -4.81
N GLY A 125 6.72 33.28 -5.95
CA GLY A 125 7.35 33.30 -7.27
C GLY A 125 8.14 32.03 -7.65
N GLU A 126 8.46 31.15 -6.70
CA GLU A 126 9.25 29.94 -6.94
C GLU A 126 8.56 28.99 -7.93
N SER A 127 7.24 28.78 -7.76
CA SER A 127 6.46 27.92 -8.65
C SER A 127 6.48 28.39 -10.10
N LYS A 128 6.43 29.71 -10.31
CA LYS A 128 6.48 30.33 -11.64
C LYS A 128 7.84 30.12 -12.30
N ASP A 129 8.92 30.34 -11.56
CA ASP A 129 10.29 30.14 -12.06
C ASP A 129 10.55 28.67 -12.44
N ILE A 130 10.02 27.74 -11.63
CA ILE A 130 10.07 26.30 -11.91
C ILE A 130 9.25 25.99 -13.16
N LEU A 131 8.00 26.47 -13.23
CA LEU A 131 7.10 26.23 -14.36
C LEU A 131 7.70 26.76 -15.67
N ASP A 132 8.19 28.01 -15.69
CA ASP A 132 8.83 28.61 -16.85
C ASP A 132 10.06 27.80 -17.29
N THR A 133 10.81 27.26 -16.34
CA THR A 133 11.97 26.40 -16.63
C THR A 133 11.54 25.06 -17.24
N LEU A 134 10.53 24.40 -16.69
CA LEU A 134 9.99 23.13 -17.20
C LEU A 134 9.34 23.31 -18.58
N VAL A 135 8.53 24.36 -18.77
CA VAL A 135 7.87 24.65 -20.04
C VAL A 135 8.88 25.01 -21.13
N ARG A 136 9.90 25.83 -20.81
CA ARG A 136 11.02 26.11 -21.74
C ARG A 136 11.78 24.85 -22.14
N GLN A 137 11.91 23.89 -21.24
CA GLN A 137 12.52 22.59 -21.52
C GLN A 137 11.61 21.67 -22.36
N CYS A 138 10.28 21.79 -22.20
CA CYS A 138 9.33 20.90 -22.88
C CYS A 138 8.84 21.38 -24.27
N ARG A 139 9.07 22.66 -24.65
CA ARG A 139 8.86 23.30 -25.99
C ARG A 139 7.70 22.87 -26.92
N SER A 140 6.68 22.12 -26.49
CA SER A 140 5.52 21.78 -27.34
C SER A 140 4.20 21.47 -26.62
N ILE A 141 4.05 21.71 -25.31
CA ILE A 141 2.89 21.16 -24.56
C ILE A 141 1.82 22.19 -24.16
N ALA A 142 2.10 23.50 -24.16
CA ALA A 142 1.14 24.47 -23.63
C ALA A 142 0.47 25.31 -24.73
N SER A 143 -0.54 24.73 -25.39
CA SER A 143 -1.66 25.49 -25.96
C SER A 143 -2.96 25.12 -25.25
N ASN A 144 -2.92 25.05 -23.92
CA ASN A 144 -4.15 24.95 -23.13
C ASN A 144 -4.41 26.33 -22.53
N LYS A 145 -5.61 26.85 -22.81
CA LYS A 145 -6.13 28.09 -22.24
C LYS A 145 -5.99 28.00 -20.73
N HIS A 146 -5.08 28.80 -20.17
CA HIS A 146 -4.97 28.95 -18.73
C HIS A 146 -6.27 29.56 -18.23
N ASP A 147 -6.86 28.95 -17.20
CA ASP A 147 -7.90 29.59 -16.41
C ASP A 147 -7.19 30.71 -15.61
N GLU A 148 -7.49 31.97 -15.93
CA GLU A 148 -6.79 33.15 -15.38
C GLU A 148 -6.88 33.25 -13.85
N ASN A 149 -7.70 32.42 -13.20
CA ASN A 149 -7.93 32.42 -11.76
C ASN A 149 -7.08 31.42 -10.96
N LYS A 150 -6.28 30.54 -11.59
CA LYS A 150 -5.45 29.55 -10.85
C LYS A 150 -4.11 30.16 -10.42
N SER A 151 -3.67 29.85 -9.19
CA SER A 151 -2.33 30.22 -8.71
C SER A 151 -1.24 29.41 -9.42
N ASP A 152 -0.03 29.97 -9.50
CA ASP A 152 1.14 29.31 -10.09
C ASP A 152 1.45 27.97 -9.40
N ASP A 153 1.23 27.87 -8.08
CA ASP A 153 1.37 26.64 -7.29
C ASP A 153 0.43 25.53 -7.79
N THR A 154 -0.85 25.86 -8.00
CA THR A 154 -1.84 24.91 -8.51
C THR A 154 -1.49 24.48 -9.93
N ILE A 155 -1.05 25.41 -10.78
CA ILE A 155 -0.66 25.09 -12.16
C ILE A 155 0.56 24.16 -12.18
N LEU A 156 1.55 24.43 -11.32
CA LEU A 156 2.74 23.59 -11.20
C LEU A 156 2.39 22.18 -10.69
N LEU A 157 1.58 22.07 -9.64
CA LEU A 157 1.11 20.77 -9.13
C LEU A 157 0.30 19.99 -10.18
N ASP A 158 -0.63 20.65 -10.86
CA ASP A 158 -1.42 20.03 -11.95
C ASP A 158 -0.51 19.49 -13.06
N PHE A 159 0.52 20.26 -13.44
CA PHE A 159 1.51 19.84 -14.43
C PHE A 159 2.30 18.61 -13.95
N ILE A 160 2.80 18.65 -12.71
CA ILE A 160 3.56 17.54 -12.12
C ILE A 160 2.69 16.28 -12.03
N CYS A 161 1.47 16.36 -11.49
CA CYS A 161 0.55 15.22 -11.42
C CYS A 161 0.19 14.68 -12.83
N SER A 162 0.07 15.54 -13.84
CA SER A 162 -0.15 15.12 -15.23
C SER A 162 1.04 14.34 -15.81
N VAL A 163 2.27 14.74 -15.50
CA VAL A 163 3.48 14.01 -15.93
C VAL A 163 3.62 12.70 -15.17
N VAL A 164 3.50 12.74 -13.84
CA VAL A 164 3.63 11.57 -12.97
C VAL A 164 2.58 10.52 -13.30
N SER A 165 1.32 10.90 -13.53
CA SER A 165 0.28 9.94 -13.96
C SER A 165 0.66 9.19 -15.24
N LYS A 166 1.23 9.88 -16.23
CA LYS A 166 1.70 9.26 -17.47
C LYS A 166 2.89 8.34 -17.24
N VAL A 167 3.81 8.70 -16.35
CA VAL A 167 4.94 7.83 -15.96
C VAL A 167 4.40 6.57 -15.29
N LEU A 168 3.61 6.72 -14.22
CA LEU A 168 3.04 5.59 -13.47
C LEU A 168 2.17 4.66 -14.32
N ASN A 169 1.43 5.19 -15.29
CA ASN A 169 0.62 4.38 -16.20
C ASN A 169 1.45 3.64 -17.27
N ARG A 170 2.64 4.14 -17.61
CA ARG A 170 3.52 3.51 -18.60
C ARG A 170 4.45 2.48 -17.98
N GLU A 171 4.94 2.77 -16.77
CA GLU A 171 5.82 1.90 -16.02
C GLU A 171 5.06 0.71 -15.42
N GLU A 172 5.74 -0.41 -15.25
CA GLU A 172 5.16 -1.60 -14.62
C GLU A 172 5.22 -1.56 -13.09
N LEU A 173 5.78 -0.48 -12.52
CA LEU A 173 6.06 -0.35 -11.09
C LEU A 173 4.84 -0.60 -10.21
N LEU A 174 3.72 0.08 -10.46
CA LEU A 174 2.50 -0.08 -9.65
C LEU A 174 1.90 -1.47 -9.80
N ARG A 175 1.98 -2.07 -11.00
CA ARG A 175 1.51 -3.44 -11.23
C ARG A 175 2.35 -4.45 -10.46
N ASN A 176 3.67 -4.29 -10.49
CA ASN A 176 4.60 -5.16 -9.78
C ASN A 176 4.42 -5.00 -8.26
N LEU A 177 4.30 -3.77 -7.77
CA LEU A 177 4.03 -3.50 -6.36
C LEU A 177 2.69 -4.10 -5.92
N LEU A 178 1.62 -3.91 -6.69
CA LEU A 178 0.32 -4.52 -6.42
C LEU A 178 0.42 -6.04 -6.37
N SER A 179 1.16 -6.67 -7.29
CA SER A 179 1.35 -8.11 -7.25
C SER A 179 1.94 -8.56 -5.91
N MET A 180 2.95 -7.85 -5.40
CA MET A 180 3.52 -8.20 -4.10
C MET A 180 2.56 -7.93 -2.93
N GLN A 181 1.72 -6.89 -3.02
CA GLN A 181 0.66 -6.63 -2.04
C GLN A 181 -0.41 -7.74 -2.02
N LEU A 182 -0.73 -8.33 -3.17
CA LEU A 182 -1.71 -9.42 -3.28
C LEU A 182 -1.21 -10.78 -2.74
N LEU A 183 0.04 -10.86 -2.24
CA LEU A 183 0.49 -12.00 -1.44
C LEU A 183 -0.24 -12.08 -0.08
N ASP A 184 -0.87 -10.99 0.37
CA ASP A 184 -1.77 -10.99 1.51
C ASP A 184 -3.10 -11.65 1.14
N VAL A 185 -3.11 -12.98 1.20
CA VAL A 185 -4.33 -13.79 0.99
C VAL A 185 -5.11 -13.98 2.29
N ILE A 186 -4.45 -13.94 3.45
CA ILE A 186 -5.06 -14.27 4.75
C ILE A 186 -5.59 -13.05 5.52
N ASP A 187 -5.23 -11.83 5.13
CA ASP A 187 -5.47 -10.58 5.87
C ASP A 187 -4.87 -10.59 7.28
N GLY A 188 -4.77 -9.42 7.92
CA GLY A 188 -4.29 -9.31 9.30
C GLY A 188 -5.08 -10.15 10.32
N ASP A 189 -6.40 -10.34 10.12
CA ASP A 189 -7.23 -11.20 10.98
C ASP A 189 -6.83 -12.68 10.85
N GLY A 190 -6.59 -13.15 9.63
CA GLY A 190 -6.11 -14.51 9.38
C GLY A 190 -4.65 -14.70 9.79
N ALA A 191 -3.80 -13.69 9.61
CA ALA A 191 -2.40 -13.72 10.04
C ALA A 191 -2.28 -13.94 11.54
N ILE A 192 -3.09 -13.27 12.36
CA ILE A 192 -3.14 -13.52 13.81
C ILE A 192 -3.49 -14.99 14.08
N ARG A 193 -4.50 -15.53 13.40
CA ARG A 193 -4.94 -16.92 13.62
C ARG A 193 -3.91 -17.97 13.21
N VAL A 194 -3.21 -17.73 12.10
CA VAL A 194 -2.10 -18.57 11.63
C VAL A 194 -0.89 -18.46 12.57
N TYR A 195 -0.61 -17.26 13.09
CA TYR A 195 0.45 -17.07 14.08
C TYR A 195 0.15 -17.81 15.39
N GLU A 196 -1.07 -17.72 15.92
CA GLU A 196 -1.50 -18.49 17.10
C GLU A 196 -1.33 -20.00 16.90
N ARG A 197 -1.63 -20.49 15.69
CA ARG A 197 -1.38 -21.89 15.32
C ARG A 197 0.11 -22.23 15.34
N LEU A 198 0.96 -21.37 14.77
CA LEU A 198 2.41 -21.56 14.79
C LEU A 198 2.95 -21.60 16.23
N VAL A 199 2.50 -20.67 17.09
CA VAL A 199 2.85 -20.64 18.51
C VAL A 199 2.43 -21.94 19.21
N TYR A 200 1.22 -22.44 18.93
CA TYR A 200 0.77 -23.74 19.45
C TYR A 200 1.69 -24.90 19.01
N LEU A 201 2.12 -24.93 17.75
CA LEU A 201 3.07 -25.92 17.23
C LEU A 201 4.48 -25.75 17.83
N CYS A 202 4.78 -24.59 18.38
CA CYS A 202 6.01 -24.26 19.09
C CYS A 202 5.88 -24.44 20.61
N ASP A 203 5.00 -25.34 21.07
CA ASP A 203 4.76 -25.64 22.49
C ASP A 203 4.30 -24.40 23.29
N GLY A 204 3.66 -23.43 22.63
CA GLY A 204 3.21 -22.17 23.22
C GLY A 204 4.28 -21.07 23.27
N SER A 205 5.46 -21.27 22.66
CA SER A 205 6.55 -20.29 22.66
C SER A 205 6.46 -19.31 21.48
N ASN A 206 6.19 -18.03 21.79
CA ASN A 206 6.27 -16.94 20.80
C ASN A 206 7.69 -16.77 20.25
N SER A 207 8.72 -16.77 21.12
CA SER A 207 10.13 -16.62 20.70
C SER A 207 10.52 -17.66 19.65
N LYS A 208 10.14 -18.92 19.87
CA LYS A 208 10.44 -20.00 18.93
C LYS A 208 9.68 -19.84 17.60
N ALA A 209 8.44 -19.38 17.64
CA ALA A 209 7.68 -19.09 16.42
C ALA A 209 8.29 -17.93 15.62
N GLU A 210 8.75 -16.87 16.30
CA GLU A 210 9.42 -15.72 15.69
C GLU A 210 10.80 -16.11 15.11
N GLU A 211 11.61 -16.88 15.85
CA GLU A 211 12.89 -17.42 15.38
C GLU A 211 12.72 -18.22 14.07
N LEU A 212 11.70 -19.06 13.99
CA LEU A 212 11.41 -19.84 12.77
C LEU A 212 10.99 -18.97 11.58
N LEU A 213 10.27 -17.87 11.83
CA LEU A 213 9.90 -16.92 10.78
C LEU A 213 11.12 -16.17 10.25
N ASP A 214 12.01 -15.74 11.16
CA ASP A 214 13.25 -15.04 10.83
C ASP A 214 14.22 -15.95 10.05
N GLU A 215 14.42 -17.19 10.51
CA GLU A 215 15.25 -18.20 9.82
C GLU A 215 14.75 -18.45 8.39
N ALA A 216 13.44 -18.60 8.22
CA ALA A 216 12.86 -18.85 6.91
C ALA A 216 12.98 -17.63 5.97
N MET A 217 13.09 -16.39 6.48
CA MET A 217 13.30 -15.19 5.65
C MET A 217 14.72 -15.16 5.07
N LEU A 218 15.72 -15.64 5.80
CA LEU A 218 17.12 -15.65 5.38
C LEU A 218 17.38 -16.66 4.23
N CYS A 219 16.63 -17.77 4.19
CA CYS A 219 16.77 -18.79 3.13
C CYS A 219 16.38 -18.32 1.71
N VAL A 220 15.74 -17.15 1.57
CA VAL A 220 15.36 -16.60 0.25
C VAL A 220 16.57 -16.09 -0.52
N GLU A 221 17.58 -15.56 0.18
CA GLU A 221 18.77 -14.99 -0.46
C GLU A 221 19.55 -16.03 -1.28
N GLU A 222 19.60 -17.28 -0.82
CA GLU A 222 20.29 -18.37 -1.52
C GLU A 222 19.53 -18.80 -2.80
N VAL A 223 18.20 -18.91 -2.75
CA VAL A 223 17.39 -19.39 -3.89
C VAL A 223 17.28 -18.37 -5.02
N MET A 224 17.35 -17.06 -4.73
CA MET A 224 17.32 -16.02 -5.77
C MET A 224 18.57 -16.04 -6.67
N THR A 225 19.69 -16.64 -6.24
CA THR A 225 20.88 -16.78 -7.07
C THR A 225 20.79 -17.92 -8.10
N GLU A 226 19.83 -18.85 -7.99
CA GLU A 226 19.75 -20.04 -8.86
C GLU A 226 18.57 -20.04 -9.86
N ARG A 227 17.57 -19.16 -9.72
CA ARG A 227 16.37 -19.18 -10.60
C ARG A 227 16.56 -18.42 -11.92
N SER A 228 17.14 -19.11 -12.91
CA SER A 228 17.26 -18.66 -14.32
C SER A 228 16.21 -19.26 -15.28
N LYS A 229 15.07 -19.75 -14.80
CA LYS A 229 13.96 -20.22 -15.68
C LYS A 229 12.58 -19.75 -15.19
N PRO A 230 11.72 -19.23 -16.08
CA PRO A 230 10.39 -18.76 -15.71
C PRO A 230 9.45 -19.96 -15.48
N PRO A 231 8.65 -19.98 -14.40
CA PRO A 231 7.57 -20.94 -14.28
C PRO A 231 6.45 -20.58 -15.25
N ARG A 232 6.05 -21.54 -16.08
CA ARG A 232 4.80 -21.49 -16.84
C ARG A 232 3.70 -22.07 -15.96
N LEU A 233 2.66 -21.30 -15.68
CA LEU A 233 1.29 -21.81 -15.49
C LEU A 233 0.28 -20.69 -15.77
N ARG A 234 -0.79 -21.07 -16.48
CA ARG A 234 -1.86 -20.25 -17.03
C ARG A 234 -2.92 -19.97 -15.96
N GLY A 235 -3.48 -18.76 -15.98
CA GLY A 235 -4.81 -18.46 -15.46
C GLY A 235 -4.82 -17.51 -14.25
N ASN A 236 -5.09 -16.23 -14.53
CA ASN A 236 -5.55 -15.14 -13.66
C ASN A 236 -4.81 -14.89 -12.32
N ASN A 237 -3.88 -13.93 -12.38
CA ASN A 237 -3.61 -12.87 -11.40
C ASN A 237 -3.34 -13.19 -9.91
N LEU A 238 -2.99 -14.42 -9.55
CA LEU A 238 -2.28 -14.64 -8.28
C LEU A 238 -0.82 -14.26 -8.48
N ALA A 239 -0.35 -13.28 -7.71
CA ALA A 239 1.06 -12.97 -7.65
C ALA A 239 1.84 -14.21 -7.20
N ILE A 240 2.86 -14.57 -7.96
CA ILE A 240 3.66 -15.77 -7.67
C ILE A 240 4.45 -15.48 -6.40
N SER A 241 4.16 -16.21 -5.33
CA SER A 241 4.93 -16.16 -4.09
C SER A 241 6.43 -16.32 -4.38
N PRO A 242 7.30 -15.50 -3.79
CA PRO A 242 8.74 -15.72 -3.92
C PRO A 242 9.21 -17.00 -3.23
N TYR A 243 8.41 -17.54 -2.31
CA TYR A 243 8.67 -18.77 -1.57
C TYR A 243 8.17 -20.01 -2.33
N ALA A 244 8.85 -21.14 -2.16
CA ALA A 244 8.35 -22.41 -2.66
C ALA A 244 7.16 -22.87 -1.81
N LEU A 245 6.06 -23.25 -2.47
CA LEU A 245 4.88 -23.78 -1.79
C LEU A 245 5.24 -25.11 -1.09
N PRO A 246 5.11 -25.22 0.24
CA PRO A 246 5.41 -26.46 0.95
C PRO A 246 4.52 -27.61 0.50
N HIS A 247 5.04 -28.84 0.57
CA HIS A 247 4.26 -30.06 0.35
C HIS A 247 3.35 -30.34 1.56
N CYS A 248 2.26 -29.57 1.68
CA CYS A 248 1.27 -29.68 2.75
C CYS A 248 -0.14 -29.75 2.14
N SER A 249 -0.79 -30.92 2.22
CA SER A 249 -2.12 -31.13 1.63
C SER A 249 -3.20 -30.24 2.25
N ILE A 250 -3.07 -29.90 3.54
CA ILE A 250 -3.97 -28.97 4.22
C ILE A 250 -3.78 -27.54 3.71
N LEU A 251 -2.53 -27.10 3.50
CA LEU A 251 -2.25 -25.80 2.90
C LEU A 251 -2.83 -25.68 1.50
N HIS A 252 -2.69 -26.71 0.67
CA HIS A 252 -3.30 -26.73 -0.67
C HIS A 252 -4.81 -26.57 -0.61
N LYS A 253 -5.50 -27.34 0.26
CA LYS A 253 -6.95 -27.21 0.45
C LYS A 253 -7.37 -25.83 0.94
N LEU A 254 -6.58 -25.23 1.84
CA LEU A 254 -6.84 -23.87 2.33
C LEU A 254 -6.72 -22.85 1.21
N ILE A 255 -5.65 -22.91 0.40
CA ILE A 255 -5.48 -22.02 -0.75
C ILE A 255 -6.63 -22.20 -1.75
N GLU A 256 -7.01 -23.44 -2.05
CA GLU A 256 -8.14 -23.73 -2.96
C GLU A 256 -9.47 -23.14 -2.45
N GLU A 257 -9.76 -23.27 -1.15
CA GLU A 257 -10.97 -22.67 -0.54
C GLU A 257 -10.92 -21.14 -0.60
N MET A 258 -9.76 -20.55 -0.34
CA MET A 258 -9.57 -19.09 -0.41
C MET A 258 -9.77 -18.59 -1.86
N ASP A 259 -9.18 -19.25 -2.85
CA ASP A 259 -9.34 -18.90 -4.27
C ASP A 259 -10.81 -19.04 -4.73
N SER A 260 -11.49 -20.08 -4.26
CA SER A 260 -12.92 -20.31 -4.49
C SER A 260 -13.78 -19.19 -3.90
N PHE A 261 -13.48 -18.78 -2.66
CA PHE A 261 -14.15 -17.69 -1.96
C PHE A 261 -13.95 -16.34 -2.67
N GLN A 262 -12.73 -16.03 -3.11
CA GLN A 262 -12.43 -14.80 -3.86
C GLN A 262 -13.26 -14.68 -5.14
N SER A 263 -13.51 -15.81 -5.80
CA SER A 263 -14.30 -15.86 -7.04
C SER A 263 -15.80 -15.70 -6.80
N HIS A 264 -16.28 -15.91 -5.57
CA HIS A 264 -17.71 -15.94 -5.23
C HIS A 264 -17.98 -15.25 -3.88
N LEU A 265 -17.63 -13.96 -3.73
CA LEU A 265 -17.88 -13.22 -2.48
C LEU A 265 -19.38 -13.15 -2.08
N GLU A 266 -20.31 -13.48 -2.97
CA GLU A 266 -21.75 -13.59 -2.73
C GLU A 266 -22.19 -14.94 -2.13
N SER A 267 -21.25 -15.88 -1.93
CA SER A 267 -21.51 -17.21 -1.35
C SER A 267 -21.75 -17.15 0.16
N ASP A 268 -21.98 -18.32 0.79
CA ASP A 268 -22.11 -18.42 2.25
C ASP A 268 -20.76 -18.16 2.94
N VAL A 269 -20.47 -16.88 3.18
CA VAL A 269 -19.27 -16.37 3.84
C VAL A 269 -19.03 -17.02 5.22
N ASN A 270 -20.09 -17.43 5.93
CA ASN A 270 -19.92 -18.08 7.23
C ASN A 270 -19.36 -19.49 7.07
N SER A 271 -19.91 -20.26 6.13
CA SER A 271 -19.43 -21.62 5.85
C SER A 271 -17.96 -21.63 5.40
N SER A 272 -17.56 -20.74 4.49
CA SER A 272 -16.15 -20.63 4.06
C SER A 272 -15.24 -20.17 5.21
N HIS A 273 -15.70 -19.23 6.05
CA HIS A 273 -14.95 -18.81 7.24
C HIS A 273 -14.71 -19.97 8.21
N GLU A 274 -15.76 -20.71 8.56
CA GLU A 274 -15.67 -21.87 9.46
C GLU A 274 -14.74 -22.95 8.92
N LEU A 275 -14.86 -23.28 7.63
CA LEU A 275 -13.99 -24.25 6.97
C LEU A 275 -12.52 -23.79 6.98
N CYS A 276 -12.25 -22.53 6.65
CA CYS A 276 -10.89 -22.00 6.66
C CYS A 276 -10.28 -22.02 8.07
N ILE A 277 -11.05 -21.71 9.11
CA ILE A 277 -10.58 -21.82 10.50
C ILE A 277 -10.20 -23.28 10.84
N GLN A 278 -11.02 -24.25 10.46
CA GLN A 278 -10.72 -25.68 10.67
C GLN A 278 -9.47 -26.15 9.91
N LEU A 279 -9.25 -25.63 8.71
CA LEU A 279 -8.05 -25.92 7.92
C LEU A 279 -6.81 -25.28 8.55
N VAL A 280 -6.90 -24.03 9.03
CA VAL A 280 -5.82 -23.37 9.77
C VAL A 280 -5.41 -24.17 11.01
N ASP A 281 -6.37 -24.71 11.76
CA ASP A 281 -6.09 -25.56 12.92
C ASP A 281 -5.35 -26.87 12.61
N GLN A 282 -5.32 -27.27 11.34
CA GLN A 282 -4.64 -28.47 10.87
C GLN A 282 -3.35 -28.15 10.12
N LEU A 283 -2.98 -26.87 9.97
CA LEU A 283 -1.73 -26.51 9.31
C LEU A 283 -0.52 -27.08 10.05
N SER A 284 0.50 -27.42 9.27
CA SER A 284 1.84 -27.73 9.75
C SER A 284 2.63 -26.45 10.02
N GLN A 285 3.81 -26.60 10.61
CA GLN A 285 4.71 -25.48 10.89
C GLN A 285 5.12 -24.77 9.59
N GLU A 286 5.50 -25.53 8.55
CA GLU A 286 5.89 -25.01 7.24
C GLU A 286 4.73 -24.29 6.56
N GLY A 287 3.51 -24.80 6.68
CA GLY A 287 2.32 -24.15 6.14
C GLY A 287 2.02 -22.81 6.80
N CYS A 288 2.20 -22.72 8.12
CA CYS A 288 2.05 -21.47 8.86
C CYS A 288 3.12 -20.46 8.46
N ILE A 289 4.39 -20.87 8.41
CA ILE A 289 5.52 -20.04 8.00
C ILE A 289 5.29 -19.48 6.60
N TYR A 290 4.92 -20.33 5.63
CA TYR A 290 4.66 -19.89 4.26
C TYR A 290 3.60 -18.78 4.17
N LEU A 291 2.47 -18.94 4.87
CA LEU A 291 1.38 -17.95 4.84
C LEU A 291 1.80 -16.64 5.53
N LEU A 292 2.47 -16.72 6.68
CA LEU A 292 2.93 -15.56 7.44
C LEU A 292 4.02 -14.78 6.69
N GLN A 293 4.94 -15.45 6.01
CA GLN A 293 5.97 -14.79 5.21
C GLN A 293 5.39 -14.03 4.02
N ASN A 294 4.42 -14.63 3.32
CA ASN A 294 3.72 -13.94 2.22
C ASN A 294 2.94 -12.72 2.73
N TRP A 295 2.30 -12.84 3.90
CA TRP A 295 1.62 -11.73 4.56
C TRP A 295 2.59 -10.62 4.98
N LEU A 296 3.72 -10.95 5.63
CA LEU A 296 4.74 -9.98 6.04
C LEU A 296 5.34 -9.24 4.84
N LEU A 297 5.61 -9.95 3.75
CA LEU A 297 6.13 -9.37 2.53
C LEU A 297 5.12 -8.41 1.90
N SER A 298 3.85 -8.79 1.83
CA SER A 298 2.79 -7.89 1.38
C SER A 298 2.68 -6.66 2.27
N LEU A 299 2.73 -6.83 3.60
CA LEU A 299 2.64 -5.74 4.56
C LEU A 299 3.76 -4.72 4.35
N ALA A 300 4.99 -5.19 4.10
CA ALA A 300 6.12 -4.33 3.78
C ALA A 300 5.85 -3.49 2.52
N MET A 301 5.22 -4.08 1.49
CA MET A 301 4.88 -3.42 0.22
C MET A 301 3.69 -2.45 0.33
N CYS A 302 2.91 -2.50 1.40
CA CYS A 302 1.80 -1.58 1.64
C CYS A 302 2.22 -0.27 2.30
N ASP A 303 3.40 -0.22 2.94
CA ASP A 303 3.87 0.94 3.69
C ASP A 303 5.25 1.48 3.24
N VAL A 304 5.71 1.09 2.05
CA VAL A 304 6.82 1.72 1.30
C VAL A 304 6.51 3.17 0.99
#